data_AF-H3G7G1-F1
#
_entry.id   AF-H3G7G1-F1
#
_cell.length_a   1.000
_cell.length_b   1.000
_cell.length_c   1.000
_cell.angle_alpha   90.00
_cell.angle_beta   90.00
_cell.angle_gamma   90.00
#
_symmetry.space_group_name_H-M   'P 1'
#
loop_
_entity.id
_entity.type
_entity.pdbx_description
1 polymer ?
#
loop_
_entity_poly.entity_id
_entity_poly.type
_entity_poly.pdbx_seq_one_letter_code
_entity_poly.pdbx_strand_id
1 'polypeptide(L)'
;DGWRVYDAVAEFHRMGISSSTNRWRLSYINDQYELCPTYPSILAVPASVSDSVLAVASKFRSKGRIPVLSWRDRHTGAVICRSSQPLVGLGQKQCDKDVFLIQAIAATNPSSTKLVIIDARPWKNAVAQKTVGRAGYELTEHYETRHATASLKYADMLIFMGIENIHTMRKSFHKLMDLCTTKQSNDKWLDQLASTHWLGHISRILDSAVEIVRIVKEQKSSVLIHCSDGWDRTAQLTALAELLIDPYYRTITGFEVLIEKEWCSYGHKFRDRTGHGASNNANETSPIFLQWIDCVWQVMAQSPSAFEFNERYLILILDHLYSCRFGTFLYDSQRERVEQEARHPTQSLWSFLSTLDRSVVRNPFYQPQNAPRMKWKASDVIVPSCSMKSLKFWTHYYLRWDPA
;
A
#
# COMPACT_ATOMS: atom_id res chain seq x y z
N ASP A 1 24.71 -6.13 2.62
CA ASP A 1 23.67 -7.17 2.53
C ASP A 1 22.30 -6.50 2.51
N GLY A 2 21.67 -6.47 1.35
CA GLY A 2 20.39 -5.82 1.10
C GLY A 2 19.20 -6.48 1.79
N TRP A 3 19.32 -7.72 2.28
CA TRP A 3 18.27 -8.34 3.10
C TRP A 3 18.07 -7.63 4.44
N ARG A 4 19.06 -6.84 4.89
CA ARG A 4 19.01 -6.07 6.13
C ARG A 4 18.51 -4.64 5.95
N VAL A 5 18.06 -4.26 4.74
CA VAL A 5 17.58 -2.89 4.48
C VAL A 5 16.35 -2.56 5.33
N TYR A 6 15.51 -3.56 5.62
CA TYR A 6 14.29 -3.41 6.40
C TYR A 6 14.36 -4.19 7.72
N ASP A 7 14.22 -3.46 8.82
CA ASP A 7 13.99 -4.00 10.16
C ASP A 7 12.66 -3.41 10.67
N ALA A 8 11.68 -4.28 10.92
CA ALA A 8 10.34 -3.88 11.32
C ALA A 8 10.33 -3.11 12.65
N VAL A 9 11.14 -3.52 13.63
CA VAL A 9 11.22 -2.86 14.94
C VAL A 9 11.84 -1.48 14.77
N ALA A 10 12.94 -1.38 14.03
CA ALA A 10 13.60 -0.11 13.74
C ALA A 10 12.66 0.86 13.01
N GLU A 11 11.88 0.37 12.05
CA GLU A 11 10.93 1.17 11.28
C GLU A 11 9.74 1.65 12.13
N PHE A 12 9.19 0.81 13.00
CA PHE A 12 8.18 1.25 13.97
C PHE A 12 8.75 2.25 14.99
N HIS A 13 9.97 2.05 15.48
CA HIS A 13 10.66 3.00 16.35
C HIS A 13 10.86 4.36 15.66
N ARG A 14 11.19 4.36 14.37
CA ARG A 14 11.32 5.56 13.53
C ARG A 14 10.07 6.42 13.55
N MET A 15 8.91 5.77 13.49
CA MET A 15 7.57 6.35 13.56
C MET A 15 7.11 6.70 14.98
N GLY A 16 7.99 6.51 15.97
CA GLY A 16 7.73 6.82 17.36
C GLY A 16 6.80 5.80 18.02
N ILE A 17 6.90 4.53 17.65
CA ILE A 17 6.30 3.42 18.38
C ILE A 17 7.41 2.84 19.26
N SER A 18 7.48 3.23 20.53
CA SER A 18 8.45 2.71 21.49
C SER A 18 7.78 2.49 22.84
N SER A 19 8.50 1.89 23.79
CA SER A 19 8.02 1.67 25.16
C SER A 19 7.58 2.96 25.88
N SER A 20 8.02 4.13 25.44
CA SER A 20 7.62 5.42 26.01
C SER A 20 6.33 6.01 25.41
N THR A 21 5.91 5.57 24.23
CA THR A 21 4.65 5.98 23.61
C THR A 21 3.54 5.01 24.01
N ASN A 22 2.95 5.22 25.18
CA ASN A 22 1.96 4.34 25.84
C ASN A 22 0.65 4.05 25.05
N ARG A 23 0.56 4.35 23.74
CA ARG A 23 -0.64 4.18 22.91
C ARG A 23 -0.55 3.05 21.89
N TRP A 24 0.66 2.66 21.50
CA TRP A 24 0.90 1.59 20.54
C TRP A 24 1.90 0.59 21.12
N ARG A 25 1.75 -0.69 20.79
CA ARG A 25 2.68 -1.75 21.16
C ARG A 25 3.02 -2.61 19.95
N LEU A 26 4.21 -3.22 20.00
CA LEU A 26 4.58 -4.30 19.09
C LEU A 26 4.02 -5.61 19.67
N SER A 27 3.17 -6.29 18.89
CA SER A 27 2.69 -7.63 19.17
C SER A 27 3.52 -8.64 18.39
N TYR A 28 3.89 -9.72 19.07
CA TYR A 28 4.57 -10.88 18.52
C TYR A 28 3.63 -12.07 18.37
N ILE A 29 2.31 -11.86 18.46
CA ILE A 29 1.29 -12.92 18.30
C ILE A 29 1.37 -13.65 16.94
N ASN A 30 2.01 -13.03 15.94
CA ASN A 30 2.15 -13.59 14.60
C ASN A 30 3.59 -14.01 14.29
N ASP A 31 4.46 -14.16 15.28
CA ASP A 31 5.87 -14.51 15.09
C ASP A 31 6.07 -15.82 14.32
N GLN A 32 5.21 -16.80 14.58
CA GLN A 32 5.11 -18.09 13.86
C GLN A 32 4.05 -18.08 12.74
N TYR A 33 3.53 -16.90 12.38
CA TYR A 33 2.55 -16.71 11.31
C TYR A 33 1.20 -17.44 11.51
N GLU A 34 0.86 -17.78 12.75
CA GLU A 34 -0.37 -18.53 13.09
C GLU A 34 -1.63 -17.65 13.06
N LEU A 35 -1.53 -16.38 13.47
CA LEU A 35 -2.66 -15.45 13.45
C LEU A 35 -3.08 -15.13 12.00
N CYS A 36 -2.08 -14.83 11.15
CA CYS A 36 -2.27 -14.48 9.76
C CYS A 36 -1.02 -14.85 8.94
N PRO A 37 -1.06 -15.95 8.17
CA PRO A 37 0.07 -16.44 7.37
C PRO A 37 0.61 -15.48 6.31
N THR A 38 -0.17 -14.45 5.97
CA THR A 38 0.17 -13.48 4.92
C THR A 38 0.53 -12.10 5.47
N TYR A 39 0.61 -11.95 6.79
CA TYR A 39 1.10 -10.76 7.47
C TYR A 39 2.54 -10.95 7.95
N PRO A 40 3.24 -9.85 8.29
CA PRO A 40 4.56 -9.95 8.88
C PRO A 40 4.49 -10.55 10.30
N SER A 41 5.63 -11.02 10.78
CA SER A 41 5.79 -11.64 12.10
C SER A 41 5.55 -10.67 13.27
N ILE A 42 5.79 -9.37 13.06
CA ILE A 42 5.64 -8.31 14.07
C ILE A 42 4.53 -7.36 13.62
N LEU A 43 3.55 -7.13 14.50
CA LEU A 43 2.40 -6.26 14.22
C LEU A 43 2.35 -5.10 15.23
N ALA A 44 2.25 -3.87 14.74
CA ALA A 44 1.98 -2.71 15.59
C ALA A 44 0.47 -2.50 15.77
N VAL A 45 0.00 -2.56 17.02
CA VAL A 45 -1.41 -2.52 17.43
C VAL A 45 -1.60 -1.56 18.60
N PRO A 46 -2.84 -1.08 18.88
CA PRO A 46 -3.07 -0.23 20.04
C PRO A 46 -2.65 -0.93 21.35
N ALA A 47 -2.00 -0.19 22.25
CA ALA A 47 -1.50 -0.72 23.51
C ALA A 47 -2.63 -1.24 24.43
N SER A 48 -3.83 -0.69 24.30
CA SER A 48 -5.04 -1.10 25.04
C SER A 48 -5.66 -2.42 24.55
N VAL A 49 -5.20 -2.97 23.42
CA VAL A 49 -5.75 -4.20 22.84
C VAL A 49 -4.84 -5.37 23.16
N SER A 50 -5.36 -6.43 23.78
CA SER A 50 -4.62 -7.67 24.07
C SER A 50 -4.54 -8.60 22.86
N ASP A 51 -3.56 -9.51 22.87
CA ASP A 51 -3.42 -10.53 21.82
C ASP A 51 -4.65 -11.47 21.73
N SER A 52 -5.33 -11.73 22.85
CA SER A 52 -6.60 -12.48 22.85
C SER A 52 -7.72 -11.78 22.09
N VAL A 53 -7.78 -10.45 22.09
CA VAL A 53 -8.72 -9.68 21.26
C VAL A 53 -8.35 -9.80 19.79
N LEU A 54 -7.06 -9.70 19.45
CA LEU A 54 -6.57 -9.85 18.08
C LEU A 54 -6.92 -11.21 17.49
N ALA A 55 -6.77 -12.29 18.28
CA ALA A 55 -7.11 -13.66 17.88
C ALA A 55 -8.61 -13.87 17.58
N VAL A 56 -9.49 -13.08 18.19
CA VAL A 56 -10.93 -13.10 17.87
C VAL A 56 -11.23 -12.22 16.66
N ALA A 57 -10.67 -11.01 16.60
CA ALA A 57 -10.86 -10.09 15.49
C ALA A 57 -10.36 -10.67 14.15
N SER A 58 -9.27 -11.44 14.16
CA SER A 58 -8.73 -12.09 12.95
C SER A 58 -9.72 -13.03 12.29
N LYS A 59 -10.56 -13.73 13.08
CA LYS A 59 -11.61 -14.60 12.55
C LYS A 59 -12.73 -13.84 11.84
N PHE A 60 -12.84 -12.53 12.06
CA PHE A 60 -13.82 -11.66 11.41
C PHE A 60 -13.25 -10.90 10.21
N ARG A 61 -11.93 -10.95 9.97
CA ARG A 61 -11.27 -10.29 8.85
C ARG A 61 -10.86 -11.34 7.81
N SER A 62 -11.10 -11.07 6.53
CA SER A 62 -10.75 -12.01 5.46
C SER A 62 -9.28 -12.45 5.57
N LYS A 63 -9.04 -13.76 5.64
CA LYS A 63 -7.71 -14.37 5.76
C LYS A 63 -6.92 -13.95 7.02
N GLY A 64 -7.60 -13.50 8.08
CA GLY A 64 -6.94 -13.13 9.35
C GLY A 64 -6.26 -11.77 9.34
N ARG A 65 -6.36 -11.01 8.24
CA ARG A 65 -5.63 -9.74 8.04
C ARG A 65 -6.32 -8.59 8.78
N ILE A 66 -6.08 -8.54 10.08
CA ILE A 66 -6.64 -7.57 11.04
C ILE A 66 -6.16 -6.13 10.80
N PRO A 67 -6.90 -5.11 11.26
CA PRO A 67 -6.41 -3.74 11.36
C PRO A 67 -5.08 -3.62 12.12
N VAL A 68 -4.03 -3.19 11.42
CA VAL A 68 -2.67 -2.96 11.97
C VAL A 68 -2.07 -1.67 11.43
N LEU A 69 -1.11 -1.10 12.16
CA LEU A 69 -0.44 0.15 11.80
C LEU A 69 0.44 -0.01 10.56
N SER A 70 0.29 0.92 9.62
CA SER A 70 1.15 1.12 8.45
C SER A 70 2.10 2.29 8.69
N TRP A 71 1.54 3.42 9.13
CA TRP A 71 2.27 4.68 9.35
C TRP A 71 1.64 5.52 10.46
N ARG A 72 2.47 6.33 11.13
CA ARG A 72 2.04 7.26 12.19
C ARG A 72 2.65 8.64 12.02
N ASP A 73 1.81 9.67 12.10
CA ASP A 73 2.24 11.06 12.25
C ASP A 73 2.68 11.28 13.70
N ARG A 74 3.97 11.57 13.89
CA ARG A 74 4.52 11.80 15.23
C ARG A 74 4.02 13.09 15.88
N HIS A 75 3.56 14.06 15.08
CA HIS A 75 3.10 15.36 15.56
C HIS A 75 1.65 15.32 16.01
N THR A 76 0.77 14.84 15.12
CA THR A 76 -0.67 14.83 15.38
C THR A 76 -1.10 13.54 16.09
N GLY A 77 -0.36 12.45 15.90
CA GLY A 77 -0.76 11.10 16.29
C GLY A 77 -1.80 10.45 15.38
N ALA A 78 -2.17 11.10 14.26
CA ALA A 78 -2.95 10.47 13.20
C ALA A 78 -2.19 9.27 12.62
N VAL A 79 -2.93 8.23 12.24
CA VAL A 79 -2.34 6.99 11.71
C VAL A 79 -2.95 6.57 10.39
N ILE A 80 -2.17 5.85 9.61
CA ILE A 80 -2.65 5.02 8.51
C ILE A 80 -2.57 3.57 9.00
N CYS A 81 -3.72 2.91 9.07
CA CYS A 81 -3.83 1.48 9.34
C CYS A 81 -4.27 0.74 8.08
N ARG A 82 -3.99 -0.56 8.02
CA ARG A 82 -4.40 -1.42 6.91
C ARG A 82 -5.04 -2.71 7.40
N SER A 83 -5.93 -3.28 6.59
CA SER A 83 -6.58 -4.58 6.85
C SER A 83 -7.14 -5.21 5.57
N SER A 84 -7.78 -6.37 5.72
CA SER A 84 -8.73 -6.91 4.76
C SER A 84 -10.18 -6.54 5.10
N GLN A 85 -11.11 -6.84 4.20
CA GLN A 85 -12.54 -6.62 4.46
C GLN A 85 -13.07 -7.42 5.67
N PRO A 86 -14.09 -6.89 6.37
CA PRO A 86 -14.79 -7.63 7.41
C PRO A 86 -15.74 -8.71 6.83
N LEU A 87 -15.97 -9.77 7.59
CA LEU A 87 -16.81 -10.93 7.23
C LEU A 87 -18.28 -10.73 7.64
N VAL A 88 -18.86 -9.61 7.21
CA VAL A 88 -20.24 -9.18 7.56
C VAL A 88 -21.29 -10.09 6.91
N GLY A 89 -21.22 -10.26 5.59
CA GLY A 89 -22.16 -11.04 4.78
C GLY A 89 -23.60 -10.51 4.79
N LEU A 90 -24.51 -11.28 4.17
CA LEU A 90 -25.95 -10.98 4.16
C LEU A 90 -26.57 -10.96 5.56
N GLY A 91 -26.09 -11.83 6.46
CA GLY A 91 -26.56 -11.91 7.84
C GLY A 91 -26.12 -10.75 8.73
N GLN A 92 -25.42 -9.75 8.18
CA GLN A 92 -24.94 -8.56 8.92
C GLN A 92 -24.19 -8.92 10.20
N LYS A 93 -23.32 -9.92 10.12
CA LYS A 93 -22.55 -10.40 11.27
C LYS A 93 -21.73 -9.27 11.88
N GLN A 94 -21.60 -9.29 13.20
CA GLN A 94 -20.82 -8.35 13.98
C GLN A 94 -19.73 -9.09 14.75
N CYS A 95 -18.67 -8.37 15.10
CA CYS A 95 -17.63 -8.84 15.99
C CYS A 95 -17.24 -7.73 16.96
N ASP A 96 -17.67 -7.84 18.22
CA ASP A 96 -17.39 -6.81 19.24
C ASP A 96 -15.88 -6.58 19.43
N LYS A 97 -15.05 -7.60 19.18
CA LYS A 97 -13.59 -7.50 19.27
C LYS A 97 -12.96 -6.75 18.08
N ASP A 98 -13.51 -6.88 16.88
CA ASP A 98 -13.10 -6.07 15.72
C ASP A 98 -13.54 -4.61 15.90
N VAL A 99 -14.78 -4.39 16.37
CA VAL A 99 -15.29 -3.05 16.71
C VAL A 99 -14.39 -2.39 17.77
N PHE A 100 -14.07 -3.10 18.86
CA PHE A 100 -13.18 -2.59 19.90
C PHE A 100 -11.78 -2.29 19.35
N LEU A 101 -11.22 -3.13 18.48
CA LEU A 101 -9.92 -2.87 17.85
C LEU A 101 -9.94 -1.57 17.03
N ILE A 102 -10.97 -1.34 16.20
CA ILE A 102 -11.09 -0.12 15.39
C ILE A 102 -11.25 1.11 16.29
N GLN A 103 -12.09 1.02 17.33
CA GLN A 103 -12.29 2.10 18.31
C GLN A 103 -10.99 2.41 19.07
N ALA A 104 -10.22 1.38 19.44
CA ALA A 104 -8.93 1.54 20.09
C ALA A 104 -7.93 2.24 19.17
N ILE A 105 -7.89 1.92 17.87
CA ILE A 105 -7.07 2.64 16.88
C ILE A 105 -7.46 4.12 16.84
N ALA A 106 -8.75 4.42 16.74
CA ALA A 106 -9.25 5.80 16.73
C ALA A 106 -8.80 6.58 17.99
N ALA A 107 -8.86 5.94 19.16
CA ALA A 107 -8.43 6.52 20.43
C ALA A 107 -6.91 6.75 20.57
N THR A 108 -6.08 6.15 19.70
CA THR A 108 -4.63 6.40 19.74
C THR A 108 -4.25 7.81 19.28
N ASN A 109 -5.13 8.48 18.52
CA ASN A 109 -4.87 9.82 17.98
C ASN A 109 -5.29 10.92 18.98
N PRO A 110 -4.35 11.71 19.54
CA PRO A 110 -4.67 12.80 20.47
C PRO A 110 -5.30 14.01 19.80
N SER A 111 -5.08 14.20 18.49
CA SER A 111 -5.53 15.40 17.77
C SER A 111 -6.95 15.26 17.21
N SER A 112 -7.45 14.03 17.09
CA SER A 112 -8.78 13.75 16.58
C SER A 112 -9.20 12.35 17.02
N THR A 113 -10.43 12.19 17.46
CA THR A 113 -11.03 10.88 17.71
C THR A 113 -11.61 10.26 16.42
N LYS A 114 -11.63 11.01 15.31
CA LYS A 114 -12.16 10.53 14.02
C LYS A 114 -11.19 9.56 13.36
N LEU A 115 -11.73 8.39 12.98
CA LEU A 115 -11.09 7.41 12.11
C LEU A 115 -11.92 7.26 10.84
N VAL A 116 -11.31 7.39 9.66
CA VAL A 116 -12.01 7.21 8.38
C VAL A 116 -11.60 5.87 7.77
N ILE A 117 -12.58 5.00 7.53
CA ILE A 117 -12.44 3.75 6.82
C ILE A 117 -12.44 4.02 5.31
N ILE A 118 -11.39 3.57 4.65
CA ILE A 118 -11.17 3.72 3.22
C ILE A 118 -11.28 2.33 2.59
N ASP A 119 -12.39 2.07 1.91
CA ASP A 119 -12.55 0.88 1.08
C ASP A 119 -12.06 1.22 -0.34
N ALA A 120 -10.96 0.60 -0.75
CA ALA A 120 -10.36 0.88 -2.04
C ALA A 120 -11.28 0.53 -3.24
N ARG A 121 -12.33 -0.26 -3.03
CA ARG A 121 -13.17 -0.81 -4.11
C ARG A 121 -14.20 0.19 -4.63
N PRO A 122 -14.75 -0.04 -5.82
CA PRO A 122 -16.06 0.49 -6.18
C PRO A 122 -17.12 -0.03 -5.23
N TRP A 123 -18.06 0.84 -4.85
CA TRP A 123 -19.19 0.48 -4.00
C TRP A 123 -19.92 -0.78 -4.49
N LYS A 124 -20.17 -0.90 -5.80
CA LYS A 124 -20.83 -2.07 -6.41
C LYS A 124 -20.11 -3.38 -6.10
N ASN A 125 -18.77 -3.36 -6.16
CA ASN A 125 -17.95 -4.54 -5.89
C ASN A 125 -17.94 -4.89 -4.38
N ALA A 126 -18.00 -3.88 -3.51
CA ALA A 126 -18.13 -4.10 -2.07
C ALA A 126 -19.50 -4.70 -1.69
N VAL A 127 -20.58 -4.21 -2.32
CA VAL A 127 -21.92 -4.76 -2.16
C VAL A 127 -21.99 -6.20 -2.67
N ALA A 128 -21.41 -6.51 -3.83
CA ALA A 128 -21.34 -7.88 -4.34
C ALA A 128 -20.64 -8.85 -3.37
N GLN A 129 -19.57 -8.40 -2.70
CA GLN A 129 -18.90 -9.20 -1.68
C GLN A 129 -19.74 -9.38 -0.40
N LYS A 130 -20.61 -8.40 -0.07
CA LYS A 130 -21.59 -8.52 1.01
C LYS A 130 -22.67 -9.54 0.69
N THR A 131 -23.19 -9.52 -0.53
CA THR A 131 -24.32 -10.36 -0.93
C THR A 131 -23.91 -11.79 -1.25
N VAL A 132 -22.78 -12.00 -1.94
CA VAL A 132 -22.35 -13.31 -2.43
C VAL A 132 -21.14 -13.85 -1.67
N GLY A 133 -20.19 -12.99 -1.30
CA GLY A 133 -18.86 -13.39 -0.79
C GLY A 133 -18.76 -13.68 0.71
N ARG A 134 -19.87 -13.69 1.45
CA ARG A 134 -19.91 -13.75 2.93
C ARG A 134 -19.10 -12.63 3.65
N ALA A 135 -18.67 -11.61 2.91
CA ALA A 135 -17.80 -10.55 3.38
C ALA A 135 -18.52 -9.20 3.31
N GLY A 136 -17.84 -8.09 2.98
CA GLY A 136 -18.51 -6.80 2.81
C GLY A 136 -17.66 -5.64 3.28
N TYR A 137 -18.29 -4.71 3.98
CA TYR A 137 -17.69 -3.47 4.48
C TYR A 137 -18.35 -3.13 5.82
N GLU A 138 -17.73 -2.25 6.58
CA GLU A 138 -18.15 -1.82 7.90
C GLU A 138 -19.51 -1.09 7.82
N LEU A 139 -20.52 -1.61 8.53
CA LEU A 139 -21.82 -0.96 8.67
C LEU A 139 -21.70 0.05 9.82
N THR A 140 -21.63 1.34 9.51
CA THR A 140 -21.31 2.43 10.45
C THR A 140 -22.10 2.34 11.76
N GLU A 141 -23.41 2.06 11.71
CA GLU A 141 -24.28 1.88 12.88
C GLU A 141 -23.79 0.83 13.90
N HIS A 142 -23.12 -0.23 13.43
CA HIS A 142 -22.59 -1.31 14.30
C HIS A 142 -21.31 -0.90 15.01
N TYR A 143 -20.56 0.04 14.43
CA TYR A 143 -19.36 0.60 15.04
C TYR A 143 -19.69 1.79 15.96
N GLU A 144 -20.94 2.29 15.92
CA GLU A 144 -21.46 3.39 16.75
C GLU A 144 -21.96 2.96 18.15
N THR A 145 -22.56 1.77 18.29
CA THR A 145 -23.67 1.61 19.27
C THR A 145 -23.38 0.93 20.60
N ARG A 146 -22.17 0.42 20.91
CA ARG A 146 -21.99 -0.38 22.16
C ARG A 146 -21.08 0.17 23.25
N HIS A 147 -20.23 1.16 22.98
CA HIS A 147 -19.34 1.76 24.00
C HIS A 147 -19.04 3.25 23.79
N ALA A 148 -19.83 3.97 23.00
CA ALA A 148 -19.58 5.38 22.75
C ALA A 148 -19.79 6.22 24.02
N THR A 149 -18.69 6.60 24.67
CA THR A 149 -18.63 7.82 25.47
C THR A 149 -18.93 9.00 24.54
N ALA A 150 -20.21 9.37 24.43
CA ALA A 150 -20.84 10.63 24.02
C ALA A 150 -20.23 11.55 22.92
N SER A 151 -19.18 11.18 22.16
CA SER A 151 -18.46 12.16 21.32
C SER A 151 -17.97 11.65 19.96
N LEU A 152 -18.37 10.45 19.52
CA LEU A 152 -18.05 9.94 18.20
C LEU A 152 -19.34 9.79 17.39
N LYS A 153 -19.56 10.67 16.41
CA LYS A 153 -20.59 10.49 15.36
C LYS A 153 -19.88 9.83 14.16
N TYR A 154 -20.29 8.61 13.78
CA TYR A 154 -19.56 7.78 12.82
C TYR A 154 -20.20 7.74 11.41
N ALA A 155 -21.28 8.48 11.18
CA ALA A 155 -22.01 8.51 9.90
C ALA A 155 -21.13 8.82 8.66
N ASP A 156 -19.98 9.48 8.82
CA ASP A 156 -19.06 9.87 7.74
C ASP A 156 -17.74 9.06 7.70
N MET A 157 -17.72 7.85 8.27
CA MET A 157 -16.47 7.09 8.37
C MET A 157 -16.09 6.31 7.11
N LEU A 158 -16.99 5.89 6.23
CA LEU A 158 -16.65 4.97 5.13
C LEU A 158 -16.63 5.66 3.76
N ILE A 159 -15.48 5.60 3.08
CA ILE A 159 -15.30 6.14 1.72
C ILE A 159 -14.94 5.03 0.75
N PHE A 160 -15.65 4.93 -0.36
CA PHE A 160 -15.34 4.01 -1.47
C PHE A 160 -14.50 4.72 -2.53
N MET A 161 -13.29 4.22 -2.77
CA MET A 161 -12.36 4.86 -3.69
C MET A 161 -12.60 4.51 -5.15
N GLY A 162 -13.23 3.37 -5.47
CA GLY A 162 -13.53 3.04 -6.87
C GLY A 162 -12.38 2.43 -7.67
N ILE A 163 -11.37 1.83 -7.02
CA ILE A 163 -10.27 1.15 -7.70
C ILE A 163 -10.67 -0.28 -8.04
N GLU A 164 -10.71 -0.56 -9.35
CA GLU A 164 -11.14 -1.84 -9.90
C GLU A 164 -10.25 -3.03 -9.49
N ASN A 165 -10.75 -4.25 -9.71
CA ASN A 165 -10.05 -5.47 -9.31
C ASN A 165 -8.89 -5.84 -10.27
N ILE A 166 -8.13 -6.88 -9.90
CA ILE A 166 -6.96 -7.37 -10.64
C ILE A 166 -7.27 -7.77 -12.09
N HIS A 167 -8.49 -8.23 -12.39
CA HIS A 167 -8.87 -8.66 -13.72
C HIS A 167 -9.10 -7.46 -14.65
N THR A 168 -9.69 -6.38 -14.13
CA THR A 168 -9.82 -5.13 -14.87
C THR A 168 -8.45 -4.53 -15.17
N MET A 169 -7.55 -4.51 -14.19
CA MET A 169 -6.18 -4.00 -14.38
C MET A 169 -5.39 -4.83 -15.39
N ARG A 170 -5.50 -6.16 -15.34
CA ARG A 170 -4.90 -7.06 -16.35
C ARG A 170 -5.41 -6.75 -17.76
N LYS A 171 -6.74 -6.63 -17.93
CA LYS A 171 -7.34 -6.31 -19.24
C LYS A 171 -6.89 -4.95 -19.77
N SER A 172 -6.84 -3.93 -18.90
CA SER A 172 -6.35 -2.59 -19.26
C SER A 172 -4.89 -2.63 -19.73
N PHE A 173 -4.03 -3.36 -19.01
CA PHE A 173 -2.62 -3.48 -19.36
C PHE A 173 -2.37 -4.30 -20.62
N HIS A 174 -3.11 -5.39 -20.85
CA HIS A 174 -3.00 -6.14 -22.12
C HIS A 174 -3.32 -5.24 -23.31
N LYS A 175 -4.44 -4.48 -23.25
CA LYS A 175 -4.77 -3.50 -24.30
C LYS A 175 -3.67 -2.46 -24.49
N LEU A 176 -3.05 -2.00 -23.41
CA LEU A 176 -1.94 -1.05 -23.49
C LEU A 176 -0.72 -1.66 -24.17
N MET A 177 -0.32 -2.88 -23.80
CA MET A 177 0.82 -3.55 -24.39
C MET A 177 0.59 -3.92 -25.85
N ASP A 178 -0.62 -4.35 -26.21
CA ASP A 178 -1.03 -4.58 -27.60
C ASP A 178 -0.89 -3.29 -28.43
N LEU A 179 -1.32 -2.14 -27.87
CA LEU A 179 -1.14 -0.84 -28.50
C LEU A 179 0.34 -0.44 -28.62
N CYS A 180 1.16 -0.66 -27.59
CA CYS A 180 2.57 -0.28 -27.59
C CYS A 180 3.45 -1.16 -28.50
N THR A 181 2.96 -2.33 -28.91
CA THR A 181 3.72 -3.29 -29.74
C THR A 181 3.15 -3.45 -31.15
N THR A 182 2.05 -2.75 -31.45
CA THR A 182 1.44 -2.79 -32.78
C THR A 182 2.33 -2.14 -33.82
N LYS A 183 2.33 -2.69 -35.04
CA LYS A 183 3.02 -2.11 -36.22
C LYS A 183 2.07 -1.30 -37.11
N GLN A 184 0.84 -1.08 -36.66
CA GLN A 184 -0.19 -0.39 -37.43
C GLN A 184 0.00 1.13 -37.38
N SER A 185 -0.71 1.86 -38.24
CA SER A 185 -0.63 3.33 -38.28
C SER A 185 -1.01 3.97 -36.94
N ASN A 186 -0.25 4.99 -36.54
CA ASN A 186 -0.39 5.73 -35.28
C ASN A 186 -1.39 6.89 -35.34
N ASP A 187 -2.17 7.02 -36.43
CA ASP A 187 -3.08 8.15 -36.69
C ASP A 187 -4.14 8.36 -35.60
N LYS A 188 -4.41 7.36 -34.76
CA LYS A 188 -5.38 7.40 -33.65
C LYS A 188 -4.77 7.06 -32.28
N TRP A 189 -3.48 7.28 -32.11
CA TRP A 189 -2.74 6.92 -30.89
C TRP A 189 -3.44 7.38 -29.60
N LEU A 190 -3.86 8.65 -29.52
CA LEU A 190 -4.46 9.19 -28.30
C LEU A 190 -5.82 8.56 -27.97
N ASP A 191 -6.66 8.32 -28.98
CA ASP A 191 -7.96 7.67 -28.80
C ASP A 191 -7.78 6.20 -28.38
N GLN A 192 -6.83 5.50 -28.99
CA GLN A 192 -6.51 4.12 -28.66
C GLN A 192 -5.93 4.01 -27.24
N LEU A 193 -5.00 4.89 -26.87
CA LEU A 193 -4.45 4.97 -25.53
C LEU A 193 -5.56 5.23 -24.50
N ALA A 194 -6.47 6.16 -24.77
CA ALA A 194 -7.62 6.42 -23.90
C ALA A 194 -8.51 5.18 -23.72
N SER A 195 -8.71 4.38 -24.78
CA SER A 195 -9.52 3.15 -24.75
C SER A 195 -8.92 2.01 -23.91
N THR A 196 -7.63 2.10 -23.57
CA THR A 196 -6.99 1.17 -22.62
C THR A 196 -7.47 1.42 -21.18
N HIS A 197 -7.92 2.65 -20.89
CA HIS A 197 -8.22 3.17 -19.54
C HIS A 197 -7.04 3.16 -18.55
N TRP A 198 -5.82 2.88 -19.00
CA TRP A 198 -4.66 2.72 -18.12
C TRP A 198 -4.41 3.98 -17.27
N LEU A 199 -4.28 5.14 -17.91
CA LEU A 199 -4.09 6.41 -17.22
C LEU A 199 -5.29 6.80 -16.35
N GLY A 200 -6.50 6.35 -16.68
CA GLY A 200 -7.68 6.51 -15.83
C GLY A 200 -7.57 5.72 -14.52
N HIS A 201 -7.00 4.51 -14.57
CA HIS A 201 -6.71 3.74 -13.37
C HIS A 201 -5.57 4.35 -12.54
N ILE A 202 -4.50 4.84 -13.18
CA ILE A 202 -3.40 5.56 -12.50
C ILE A 202 -3.93 6.82 -11.80
N SER A 203 -4.71 7.65 -12.52
CA SER A 203 -5.40 8.82 -11.95
C SER A 203 -6.21 8.46 -10.73
N ARG A 204 -6.98 7.37 -10.79
CA ARG A 204 -7.82 6.95 -9.68
C ARG A 204 -7.02 6.53 -8.44
N ILE A 205 -5.91 5.81 -8.62
CA ILE A 205 -5.03 5.40 -7.52
C ILE A 205 -4.38 6.64 -6.86
N LEU A 206 -3.88 7.58 -7.67
CA LEU A 206 -3.30 8.84 -7.19
C LEU A 206 -4.32 9.69 -6.42
N ASP A 207 -5.52 9.87 -6.98
CA ASP A 207 -6.61 10.63 -6.36
C ASP A 207 -6.99 10.07 -4.99
N SER A 208 -7.11 8.75 -4.91
CA SER A 208 -7.42 8.05 -3.65
C SER A 208 -6.31 8.25 -2.60
N ALA A 209 -5.04 8.19 -3.02
CA ALA A 209 -3.91 8.45 -2.12
C ALA A 209 -3.88 9.90 -1.65
N VAL A 210 -4.14 10.87 -2.54
CA VAL A 210 -4.24 12.29 -2.19
C VAL A 210 -5.36 12.55 -1.18
N GLU A 211 -6.52 11.91 -1.34
CA GLU A 211 -7.60 12.03 -0.37
C GLU A 211 -7.21 11.45 1.00
N ILE A 212 -6.50 10.33 1.04
CA ILE A 212 -5.93 9.78 2.29
C ILE A 212 -4.98 10.80 2.93
N VAL A 213 -4.07 11.38 2.14
CA VAL A 213 -3.14 12.41 2.63
C VAL A 213 -3.88 13.60 3.21
N ARG A 214 -4.93 14.08 2.54
CA ARG A 214 -5.79 15.18 3.00
C ARG A 214 -6.44 14.87 4.35
N ILE A 215 -7.00 13.67 4.51
CA ILE A 215 -7.62 13.23 5.77
C ILE A 215 -6.58 13.19 6.90
N VAL A 216 -5.40 12.64 6.64
CA VAL A 216 -4.35 12.47 7.66
C VAL A 216 -3.70 13.80 8.02
N LYS A 217 -3.37 14.65 7.04
CA LYS A 217 -2.54 15.85 7.24
C LYS A 217 -3.34 17.12 7.48
N GLU A 218 -4.47 17.31 6.78
CA GLU A 218 -5.30 18.51 6.95
C GLU A 218 -6.35 18.32 8.04
N GLN A 219 -7.08 17.19 8.00
CA GLN A 219 -8.11 16.89 9.01
C GLN A 219 -7.55 16.26 10.28
N LYS A 220 -6.24 15.94 10.30
CA LYS A 220 -5.55 15.31 11.44
C LYS A 220 -6.23 14.02 11.92
N SER A 221 -6.95 13.34 11.04
CA SER A 221 -7.77 12.18 11.35
C SER A 221 -7.05 10.90 10.98
N SER A 222 -7.31 9.83 11.72
CA SER A 222 -6.73 8.51 11.40
C SER A 222 -7.48 7.86 10.25
N VAL A 223 -6.85 6.94 9.54
CA VAL A 223 -7.51 6.15 8.47
C VAL A 223 -7.28 4.66 8.64
N LEU A 224 -8.28 3.86 8.27
CA LEU A 224 -8.18 2.41 8.11
C LEU A 224 -8.42 2.06 6.65
N ILE A 225 -7.39 1.61 5.94
CA ILE A 225 -7.46 1.28 4.52
C ILE A 225 -7.65 -0.22 4.35
N HIS A 226 -8.64 -0.64 3.57
CA HIS A 226 -8.76 -2.03 3.15
C HIS A 226 -9.28 -2.13 1.71
N CYS A 227 -9.25 -3.35 1.18
CA CYS A 227 -9.98 -3.70 -0.03
C CYS A 227 -10.67 -5.04 0.21
N SER A 228 -10.67 -5.97 -0.72
CA SER A 228 -11.14 -7.34 -0.43
C SER A 228 -10.13 -8.08 0.46
N ASP A 229 -8.95 -8.41 -0.08
CA ASP A 229 -7.94 -9.19 0.66
C ASP A 229 -6.88 -8.33 1.34
N GLY A 230 -6.81 -7.03 1.06
CA GLY A 230 -5.90 -6.13 1.78
C GLY A 230 -4.41 -6.22 1.38
N TRP A 231 -4.10 -6.77 0.20
CA TRP A 231 -2.71 -6.91 -0.30
C TRP A 231 -2.44 -6.33 -1.69
N ASP A 232 -3.47 -5.92 -2.45
CA ASP A 232 -3.31 -5.32 -3.78
C ASP A 232 -3.50 -3.79 -3.69
N ARG A 233 -4.72 -3.32 -3.87
CA ARG A 233 -5.09 -1.90 -3.78
C ARG A 233 -4.74 -1.27 -2.45
N THR A 234 -4.83 -2.04 -1.37
CA THR A 234 -4.42 -1.56 -0.04
C THR A 234 -2.92 -1.28 0.01
N ALA A 235 -2.07 -2.11 -0.60
CA ALA A 235 -0.63 -1.86 -0.69
C ALA A 235 -0.34 -0.64 -1.58
N GLN A 236 -1.06 -0.49 -2.70
CA GLN A 236 -0.98 0.71 -3.55
C GLN A 236 -1.27 1.99 -2.74
N LEU A 237 -2.38 2.02 -2.01
CA LEU A 237 -2.82 3.22 -1.29
C LEU A 237 -1.98 3.54 -0.06
N THR A 238 -1.65 2.56 0.76
CA THR A 238 -0.79 2.74 1.95
C THR A 238 0.58 3.24 1.55
N ALA A 239 1.27 2.52 0.65
CA ALA A 239 2.61 2.88 0.23
C ALA A 239 2.65 4.25 -0.48
N LEU A 240 1.67 4.55 -1.34
CA LEU A 240 1.62 5.84 -2.03
C LEU A 240 1.31 7.00 -1.07
N ALA A 241 0.37 6.85 -0.13
CA ALA A 241 0.10 7.88 0.87
C ALA A 241 1.33 8.12 1.77
N GLU A 242 2.01 7.05 2.19
CA GLU A 242 3.26 7.14 2.94
C GLU A 242 4.36 7.88 2.17
N LEU A 243 4.54 7.59 0.88
CA LEU A 243 5.50 8.26 0.01
C LEU A 243 5.21 9.77 -0.14
N LEU A 244 3.93 10.13 -0.25
CA LEU A 244 3.47 11.52 -0.38
C LEU A 244 3.64 12.30 0.93
N ILE A 245 3.52 11.64 2.09
CA ILE A 245 3.59 12.27 3.41
C ILE A 245 5.01 12.33 3.97
N ASP A 246 5.81 11.26 3.83
CA ASP A 246 7.08 11.07 4.54
C ASP A 246 8.28 11.00 3.57
N PRO A 247 9.00 12.11 3.31
CA PRO A 247 10.25 12.22 2.57
C PRO A 247 11.33 11.22 2.92
N TYR A 248 11.29 10.54 4.07
CA TYR A 248 12.13 9.37 4.26
C TYR A 248 11.97 8.38 3.11
N TYR A 249 10.73 8.03 2.76
CA TYR A 249 10.44 7.07 1.70
C TYR A 249 10.75 7.61 0.30
N ARG A 250 11.10 8.89 0.18
CA ARG A 250 11.57 9.53 -1.06
C ARG A 250 13.10 9.48 -1.21
N THR A 251 13.81 8.96 -0.20
CA THR A 251 15.23 8.57 -0.30
C THR A 251 15.36 7.19 -0.93
N ILE A 252 16.54 6.84 -1.44
CA ILE A 252 16.80 5.49 -1.99
C ILE A 252 16.49 4.43 -0.94
N THR A 253 17.15 4.50 0.23
CA THR A 253 16.96 3.52 1.31
C THR A 253 15.54 3.52 1.86
N GLY A 254 14.91 4.68 2.03
CA GLY A 254 13.53 4.71 2.49
C GLY A 254 12.56 4.09 1.48
N PHE A 255 12.79 4.25 0.18
CA PHE A 255 11.96 3.62 -0.84
C PHE A 255 12.10 2.09 -0.85
N GLU A 256 13.32 1.58 -0.66
CA GLU A 256 13.59 0.14 -0.46
C GLU A 256 12.83 -0.38 0.78
N VAL A 257 12.91 0.34 1.91
CA VAL A 257 12.17 0.03 3.13
C VAL A 257 10.66 0.06 2.90
N LEU A 258 10.14 1.03 2.15
CA LEU A 258 8.71 1.14 1.85
C LEU A 258 8.23 -0.09 1.06
N ILE A 259 9.00 -0.54 0.07
CA ILE A 259 8.70 -1.74 -0.71
C ILE A 259 8.75 -2.99 0.18
N GLU A 260 9.84 -3.17 0.94
CA GLU A 260 9.98 -4.33 1.83
C GLU A 260 8.89 -4.38 2.90
N LYS A 261 8.48 -3.22 3.43
CA LYS A 261 7.40 -3.12 4.41
C LYS A 261 6.04 -3.35 3.78
N GLU A 262 5.58 -2.43 2.93
CA GLU A 262 4.17 -2.35 2.50
C GLU A 262 3.78 -3.36 1.43
N TRP A 263 4.75 -3.87 0.68
CA TRP A 263 4.52 -4.85 -0.38
C TRP A 263 4.97 -6.23 0.04
N CYS A 264 6.25 -6.40 0.36
CA CYS A 264 6.79 -7.72 0.62
C CYS A 264 6.32 -8.30 1.95
N SER A 265 6.53 -7.58 3.06
CA SER A 265 6.23 -8.10 4.40
C SER A 265 4.73 -8.24 4.64
N TYR A 266 3.94 -7.32 4.10
CA TYR A 266 2.47 -7.36 4.15
C TYR A 266 1.84 -8.29 3.09
N GLY A 267 2.64 -9.07 2.37
CA GLY A 267 2.16 -10.19 1.56
C GLY A 267 1.39 -9.79 0.31
N HIS A 268 1.86 -8.76 -0.41
CA HIS A 268 1.52 -8.66 -1.82
C HIS A 268 2.01 -9.92 -2.52
N LYS A 269 1.11 -10.56 -3.29
CA LYS A 269 1.36 -11.85 -3.90
C LYS A 269 2.22 -11.73 -5.15
N PHE A 270 3.50 -11.35 -4.99
CA PHE A 270 4.38 -11.06 -6.12
C PHE A 270 4.47 -12.21 -7.11
N ARG A 271 4.65 -13.45 -6.65
CA ARG A 271 4.77 -14.63 -7.52
C ARG A 271 3.50 -14.85 -8.33
N ASP A 272 2.34 -14.80 -7.69
CA ASP A 272 1.06 -14.97 -8.38
C ASP A 272 0.73 -13.82 -9.35
N ARG A 273 1.07 -12.58 -8.97
CA ARG A 273 0.77 -11.37 -9.76
C ARG A 273 1.67 -11.22 -10.98
N THR A 274 2.92 -11.65 -10.87
CA THR A 274 3.91 -11.62 -11.97
C THR A 274 3.91 -12.89 -12.81
N GLY A 275 3.38 -14.00 -12.28
CA GLY A 275 3.39 -15.29 -12.96
C GLY A 275 4.73 -16.01 -12.90
N HIS A 276 5.49 -15.82 -11.80
CA HIS A 276 6.79 -16.48 -11.63
C HIS A 276 6.64 -17.98 -11.42
N GLY A 277 7.46 -18.74 -12.16
CA GLY A 277 7.37 -20.21 -12.20
C GLY A 277 6.14 -20.71 -12.95
N ALA A 278 5.90 -22.02 -12.92
CA ALA A 278 4.67 -22.62 -13.43
C ALA A 278 3.52 -22.37 -12.45
N SER A 279 3.15 -21.11 -12.22
CA SER A 279 1.98 -20.80 -11.40
C SER A 279 0.75 -21.36 -12.10
N ASN A 280 0.03 -22.26 -11.44
CA ASN A 280 -1.10 -22.98 -12.02
C ASN A 280 -2.34 -22.09 -12.26
N ASN A 281 -2.25 -20.78 -11.99
CA ASN A 281 -3.39 -19.88 -12.03
C ASN A 281 -3.07 -18.57 -12.77
N ALA A 282 -2.94 -18.65 -14.09
CA ALA A 282 -2.78 -17.49 -14.98
C ALA A 282 -3.88 -16.41 -14.78
N ASN A 283 -5.02 -16.76 -14.16
CA ASN A 283 -6.08 -15.80 -13.84
C ASN A 283 -5.75 -14.87 -12.65
N GLU A 284 -4.66 -15.09 -11.93
CA GLU A 284 -4.21 -14.25 -10.81
C GLU A 284 -3.17 -13.18 -11.22
N THR A 285 -2.62 -13.27 -12.44
CA THR A 285 -1.62 -12.30 -12.93
C THR A 285 -2.23 -10.92 -13.10
N SER A 286 -1.53 -9.87 -12.65
CA SER A 286 -2.02 -8.49 -12.74
C SER A 286 -0.90 -7.50 -12.41
N PRO A 287 -0.80 -6.36 -13.13
CA PRO A 287 0.30 -5.41 -13.02
C PRO A 287 0.15 -4.45 -11.81
N ILE A 288 -0.21 -4.95 -10.63
CA ILE A 288 -0.56 -4.13 -9.46
C ILE A 288 0.64 -3.34 -8.93
N PHE A 289 1.79 -3.99 -8.79
CA PHE A 289 3.03 -3.30 -8.39
C PHE A 289 3.53 -2.36 -9.47
N LEU A 290 3.42 -2.74 -10.75
CA LEU A 290 3.74 -1.86 -11.87
C LEU A 290 2.88 -0.57 -11.87
N GLN A 291 1.57 -0.68 -11.64
CA GLN A 291 0.70 0.49 -11.48
C GLN A 291 1.15 1.42 -10.37
N TRP A 292 1.63 0.86 -9.25
CA TRP A 292 2.14 1.68 -8.16
C TRP A 292 3.44 2.39 -8.55
N ILE A 293 4.39 1.69 -9.18
CA ILE A 293 5.62 2.32 -9.67
C ILE A 293 5.32 3.40 -10.73
N ASP A 294 4.33 3.19 -11.62
CA ASP A 294 3.85 4.23 -12.53
C ASP A 294 3.31 5.44 -11.75
N CYS A 295 2.48 5.23 -10.72
CA CYS A 295 2.05 6.32 -9.84
C CYS A 295 3.24 7.07 -9.21
N VAL A 296 4.28 6.37 -8.75
CA VAL A 296 5.51 7.00 -8.22
C VAL A 296 6.19 7.86 -9.30
N TRP A 297 6.31 7.34 -10.51
CA TRP A 297 6.84 8.09 -11.65
C TRP A 297 6.02 9.34 -11.96
N GLN A 298 4.68 9.28 -11.94
CA GLN A 298 3.82 10.45 -12.12
C GLN A 298 4.11 11.53 -11.06
N VAL A 299 4.31 11.14 -9.80
CA VAL A 299 4.63 12.07 -8.71
C VAL A 299 6.03 12.67 -8.93
N MET A 300 7.03 11.87 -9.30
CA MET A 300 8.37 12.35 -9.62
C MET A 300 8.36 13.36 -10.77
N ALA A 301 7.58 13.11 -11.82
CA ALA A 301 7.44 14.00 -12.96
C ALA A 301 6.83 15.37 -12.60
N GLN A 302 5.99 15.42 -11.56
CA GLN A 302 5.38 16.64 -11.04
C GLN A 302 6.20 17.30 -9.91
N SER A 303 7.14 16.58 -9.30
CA SER A 303 8.01 17.06 -8.21
C SER A 303 9.48 16.68 -8.45
N PRO A 304 10.15 17.30 -9.43
CA PRO A 304 11.45 16.83 -9.94
C PRO A 304 12.59 16.83 -8.92
N SER A 305 12.52 17.62 -7.84
CA SER A 305 13.56 17.71 -6.80
C SER A 305 13.23 16.92 -5.53
N ALA A 306 12.08 16.24 -5.48
CA ALA A 306 11.56 15.66 -4.25
C ALA A 306 12.08 14.25 -3.92
N PHE A 307 12.68 13.55 -4.88
CA PHE A 307 13.11 12.16 -4.78
C PHE A 307 14.61 12.02 -4.99
N GLU A 308 15.26 11.21 -4.16
CA GLU A 308 16.71 10.95 -4.28
C GLU A 308 17.02 10.04 -5.47
N PHE A 309 16.13 9.10 -5.78
CA PHE A 309 16.26 8.21 -6.93
C PHE A 309 15.67 8.84 -8.20
N ASN A 310 16.19 8.42 -9.35
CA ASN A 310 15.72 8.86 -10.67
C ASN A 310 14.82 7.81 -11.34
N GLU A 311 14.34 8.12 -12.55
CA GLU A 311 13.49 7.22 -13.34
C GLU A 311 14.17 5.88 -13.67
N ARG A 312 15.49 5.88 -13.91
CA ARG A 312 16.26 4.66 -14.20
C ARG A 312 16.20 3.68 -13.04
N TYR A 313 16.20 4.17 -11.79
CA TYR A 313 16.05 3.34 -10.60
C TYR A 313 14.71 2.60 -10.59
N LEU A 314 13.60 3.29 -10.93
CA LEU A 314 12.29 2.66 -11.02
C LEU A 314 12.24 1.58 -12.12
N ILE A 315 12.82 1.87 -13.28
CA ILE A 315 12.88 0.92 -14.40
C ILE A 315 13.69 -0.33 -14.01
N LEU A 316 14.83 -0.17 -13.32
CA LEU A 316 15.64 -1.30 -12.84
C LEU A 316 14.88 -2.18 -11.83
N ILE A 317 14.08 -1.56 -10.95
CA ILE A 317 13.19 -2.31 -10.06
C ILE A 317 12.18 -3.13 -10.86
N LEU A 318 11.56 -2.55 -11.90
CA LEU A 318 10.59 -3.25 -12.74
C LEU A 318 11.23 -4.33 -13.64
N ASP A 319 12.45 -4.13 -14.12
CA ASP A 319 13.19 -5.17 -14.83
C ASP A 319 13.45 -6.37 -13.90
N HIS A 320 13.83 -6.08 -12.67
CA HIS A 320 14.12 -7.12 -11.69
C HIS A 320 12.89 -7.71 -11.00
N LEU A 321 11.74 -7.03 -11.05
CA LEU A 321 10.44 -7.60 -10.75
C LEU A 321 10.17 -8.84 -11.60
N TYR A 322 10.51 -8.80 -12.89
CA TYR A 322 10.24 -9.90 -13.82
C TYR A 322 11.40 -10.88 -14.00
N SER A 323 12.65 -10.44 -13.81
CA SER A 323 13.84 -11.24 -14.13
C SER A 323 14.04 -12.53 -13.32
N CYS A 324 13.41 -12.63 -12.14
CA CYS A 324 13.69 -13.67 -11.13
C CYS A 324 15.17 -13.80 -10.72
N ARG A 325 16.02 -12.80 -11.03
CA ARG A 325 17.46 -12.82 -10.69
C ARG A 325 17.73 -12.74 -9.18
N PHE A 326 16.80 -12.12 -8.44
CA PHE A 326 16.93 -11.82 -7.01
C PHE A 326 15.70 -12.32 -6.25
N GLY A 327 15.86 -12.68 -4.98
CA GLY A 327 14.77 -13.19 -4.12
C GLY A 327 13.73 -12.17 -3.71
N THR A 328 14.02 -10.87 -3.90
CA THR A 328 13.21 -9.76 -3.39
C THR A 328 11.73 -9.89 -3.78
N PHE A 329 11.41 -10.34 -5.00
CA PHE A 329 10.04 -10.42 -5.51
C PHE A 329 9.57 -11.85 -5.86
N LEU A 330 10.16 -12.89 -5.25
CA LEU A 330 9.85 -14.30 -5.60
C LEU A 330 8.69 -14.92 -4.81
N TYR A 331 8.20 -14.28 -3.75
CA TYR A 331 7.32 -14.92 -2.77
C TYR A 331 6.01 -14.16 -2.57
N ASP A 332 4.97 -14.86 -2.11
CA ASP A 332 3.64 -14.25 -1.89
C ASP A 332 3.41 -13.77 -0.45
N SER A 333 4.34 -14.06 0.47
CA SER A 333 4.30 -13.64 1.87
C SER A 333 5.67 -13.60 2.52
N GLN A 334 5.81 -12.87 3.63
CA GLN A 334 7.03 -12.90 4.45
C GLN A 334 7.35 -14.32 4.95
N ARG A 335 6.32 -15.07 5.38
CA ARG A 335 6.46 -16.45 5.83
C ARG A 335 7.13 -17.32 4.78
N GLU A 336 6.59 -17.34 3.56
CA GLU A 336 7.16 -18.12 2.46
C GLU A 336 8.60 -17.69 2.17
N ARG A 337 8.88 -16.39 2.13
CA ARG A 337 10.25 -15.91 1.95
C ARG A 337 11.19 -16.45 3.03
N VAL A 338 10.82 -16.34 4.31
CA VAL A 338 11.65 -16.81 5.43
C VAL A 338 11.92 -18.32 5.31
N GLU A 339 10.89 -19.11 5.03
CA GLU A 339 11.02 -20.57 4.89
C GLU A 339 11.90 -20.96 3.70
N GLN A 340 11.76 -20.28 2.55
CA GLN A 340 12.49 -20.60 1.32
C GLN A 340 13.92 -20.09 1.34
N GLU A 341 14.17 -18.85 1.78
CA GLU A 341 15.52 -18.26 1.84
C GLU A 341 16.40 -18.95 2.89
N ALA A 342 15.80 -19.57 3.93
CA ALA A 342 16.54 -20.41 4.87
C ALA A 342 17.10 -21.70 4.23
N ARG A 343 16.43 -22.21 3.18
CA ARG A 343 16.82 -23.45 2.48
C ARG A 343 17.62 -23.17 1.21
N HIS A 344 17.24 -22.12 0.50
CA HIS A 344 17.73 -21.74 -0.82
C HIS A 344 18.00 -20.23 -0.83
N PRO A 345 19.09 -19.77 -0.18
CA PRO A 345 19.38 -18.36 -0.07
C PRO A 345 19.65 -17.74 -1.44
N THR A 346 19.08 -16.58 -1.68
CA THR A 346 19.27 -15.79 -2.88
C THR A 346 19.87 -14.43 -2.56
N GLN A 347 20.28 -13.69 -3.60
CA GLN A 347 20.73 -12.31 -3.43
C GLN A 347 19.53 -11.35 -3.44
N SER A 348 19.53 -10.39 -2.52
CA SER A 348 18.59 -9.26 -2.54
C SER A 348 18.89 -8.29 -3.69
N LEU A 349 17.83 -7.78 -4.35
CA LEU A 349 17.91 -6.72 -5.37
C LEU A 349 18.63 -5.48 -4.81
N TRP A 350 18.35 -5.11 -3.56
CA TRP A 350 18.93 -3.93 -2.91
C TRP A 350 20.45 -4.05 -2.78
N SER A 351 20.97 -5.28 -2.58
CA SER A 351 22.41 -5.53 -2.63
C SER A 351 22.98 -5.13 -3.98
N PHE A 352 22.36 -5.57 -5.08
CA PHE A 352 22.82 -5.24 -6.43
C PHE A 352 22.70 -3.75 -6.73
N LEU A 353 21.55 -3.12 -6.45
CA LEU A 353 21.34 -1.70 -6.72
C LEU A 353 22.34 -0.82 -5.93
N SER A 354 22.71 -1.22 -4.71
CA SER A 354 23.73 -0.52 -3.91
C SER A 354 25.15 -0.55 -4.51
N THR A 355 25.43 -1.49 -5.42
CA THR A 355 26.72 -1.58 -6.13
C THR A 355 26.80 -0.71 -7.38
N LEU A 356 25.66 -0.20 -7.86
CA LEU A 356 25.64 0.66 -9.03
C LEU A 356 26.28 2.02 -8.70
N ASP A 357 26.92 2.62 -9.70
CA ASP A 357 27.40 3.99 -9.57
C ASP A 357 26.20 4.91 -9.24
N ARG A 358 26.34 5.71 -8.18
CA ARG A 358 25.29 6.62 -7.72
C ARG A 358 24.84 7.57 -8.82
N SER A 359 25.70 7.98 -9.73
CA SER A 359 25.35 8.86 -10.85
C SER A 359 24.31 8.25 -11.81
N VAL A 360 24.19 6.92 -11.86
CA VAL A 360 23.25 6.21 -12.73
C VAL A 360 21.83 6.24 -12.16
N VAL A 361 21.68 6.19 -10.83
CA VAL A 361 20.39 5.96 -10.14
C VAL A 361 19.94 7.14 -9.28
N ARG A 362 20.84 8.08 -8.97
CA ARG A 362 20.53 9.26 -8.17
C ARG A 362 20.00 10.39 -9.05
N ASN A 363 19.00 11.09 -8.55
CA ASN A 363 18.49 12.31 -9.13
C ASN A 363 19.43 13.49 -8.78
N PRO A 364 20.06 14.16 -9.77
CA PRO A 364 20.95 15.29 -9.52
C PRO A 364 20.22 16.53 -8.99
N PHE A 365 18.90 16.61 -9.18
CA PHE A 365 18.07 17.72 -8.69
C PHE A 365 17.49 17.48 -7.30
N TYR A 366 17.80 16.34 -6.66
CA TYR A 366 17.28 16.02 -5.34
C TYR A 366 17.72 17.07 -4.32
N GLN A 367 16.74 17.73 -3.70
CA GLN A 367 16.96 18.67 -2.62
C GLN A 367 16.53 17.99 -1.31
N PRO A 368 17.47 17.47 -0.50
CA PRO A 368 17.11 16.88 0.78
C PRO A 368 16.48 17.95 1.65
N GLN A 369 15.33 17.63 2.24
CA GLN A 369 14.71 18.51 3.21
C GLN A 369 15.54 18.46 4.50
N ASN A 370 16.27 19.53 4.80
CA ASN A 370 17.14 19.67 5.98
C ASN A 370 16.33 19.91 7.28
N ALA A 371 15.21 19.20 7.48
CA ALA A 371 14.42 19.27 8.70
C ALA A 371 14.56 17.97 9.51
N PRO A 372 15.01 18.02 10.78
CA PRO A 372 14.91 16.86 11.65
C PRO A 372 13.45 16.41 11.76
N ARG A 373 13.18 15.09 11.78
CA ARG A 373 11.83 14.47 11.81
C ARG A 373 10.89 14.96 12.94
N MET A 374 11.34 15.79 13.87
CA MET A 374 10.51 16.45 14.89
C MET A 374 10.04 17.85 14.46
N LYS A 375 10.28 18.26 13.21
CA LYS A 375 9.92 19.59 12.67
C LYS A 375 9.26 19.49 11.28
N TRP A 376 8.43 18.47 11.05
CA TRP A 376 7.67 18.35 9.80
C TRP A 376 6.81 19.57 9.57
N LYS A 377 6.87 20.12 8.36
CA LYS A 377 6.03 21.23 7.91
C LYS A 377 5.03 20.74 6.87
N ALA A 378 3.91 21.44 6.74
CA ALA A 378 2.93 21.15 5.68
C ALA A 378 3.57 21.17 4.27
N SER A 379 4.64 21.94 4.08
CA SER A 379 5.45 22.00 2.85
C SER A 379 6.16 20.69 2.47
N ASP A 380 6.24 19.73 3.40
CA ASP A 380 6.96 18.48 3.19
C ASP A 380 6.07 17.40 2.55
N VAL A 381 4.76 17.63 2.54
CA VAL A 381 3.76 16.77 1.91
C VAL A 381 3.67 17.09 0.42
N ILE A 382 3.66 16.06 -0.43
CA ILE A 382 3.44 16.21 -1.86
C ILE A 382 1.97 15.95 -2.16
N VAL A 383 1.32 16.88 -2.85
CA VAL A 383 -0.05 16.72 -3.36
C VAL A 383 0.01 16.83 -4.89
N PRO A 384 0.19 15.71 -5.62
CA PRO A 384 0.24 15.73 -7.08
C PRO A 384 -1.13 16.07 -7.66
N SER A 385 -1.15 16.63 -8.88
CA SER A 385 -2.36 16.68 -9.69
C SER A 385 -2.71 15.27 -10.16
N CYS A 386 -3.92 14.84 -9.85
CA CYS A 386 -4.49 13.55 -10.27
C CYS A 386 -5.26 13.66 -11.60
N SER A 387 -5.35 14.87 -12.17
CA SER A 387 -6.09 15.13 -13.39
C SER A 387 -5.47 14.42 -14.58
N MET A 388 -6.31 13.84 -15.45
CA MET A 388 -5.89 13.28 -16.74
C MET A 388 -5.11 14.29 -17.61
N LYS A 389 -5.29 15.61 -17.38
CA LYS A 389 -4.56 16.68 -18.07
C LYS A 389 -3.10 16.81 -17.60
N SER A 390 -2.78 16.31 -16.41
CA SER A 390 -1.47 16.43 -15.78
C SER A 390 -0.68 15.12 -15.84
N LEU A 391 -1.37 13.98 -15.93
CA LEU A 391 -0.73 12.69 -16.08
C LEU A 391 -0.07 12.55 -17.45
N LYS A 392 1.08 11.87 -17.46
CA LYS A 392 1.84 11.60 -18.68
C LYS A 392 1.81 10.11 -18.97
N PHE A 393 1.92 9.77 -20.25
CA PHE A 393 2.23 8.40 -20.62
C PHE A 393 3.72 8.12 -20.37
N TRP A 394 4.06 7.03 -19.69
CA TRP A 394 5.44 6.71 -19.33
C TRP A 394 6.19 6.07 -20.50
N THR A 395 6.53 6.88 -21.49
CA THR A 395 7.19 6.47 -22.74
C THR A 395 8.47 5.66 -22.49
N HIS A 396 9.34 6.11 -21.58
CA HIS A 396 10.62 5.42 -21.30
C HIS A 396 10.47 4.02 -20.69
N TYR A 397 9.28 3.62 -20.26
CA TYR A 397 9.02 2.25 -19.82
C TYR A 397 8.19 1.48 -20.85
N TYR A 398 7.04 2.02 -21.27
CA TYR A 398 6.10 1.28 -22.13
C TYR A 398 6.53 1.21 -23.60
N LEU A 399 7.27 2.21 -24.10
CA LEU A 399 7.77 2.28 -25.48
C LEU A 399 9.29 2.17 -25.56
N ARG A 400 9.95 1.65 -24.51
CA ARG A 400 11.41 1.55 -24.45
C ARG A 400 12.07 0.63 -25.49
N TRP A 401 11.24 -0.14 -26.20
CA TRP A 401 11.64 -1.03 -27.29
C TRP A 401 11.09 -0.61 -28.64
N ASP A 402 10.31 0.48 -28.69
CA ASP A 402 9.84 1.07 -29.93
C ASP A 402 11.04 1.77 -30.61
N PRO A 403 11.38 1.43 -31.86
CA PRO A 403 12.49 2.08 -32.57
C PRO A 403 12.16 3.47 -33.10
N ALA A 404 10.88 3.87 -33.10
CA ALA A 404 10.43 5.21 -33.51
C ALA A 404 10.62 6.23 -32.39
#